data_AF-A0A8H3C7A3-F1
#
_entry.id   AF-A0A8H3C7A3-F1
#
_cell.length_a   1.000
_cell.length_b   1.000
_cell.length_c   1.000
_cell.angle_alpha   90.00
_cell.angle_beta   90.00
_cell.angle_gamma   90.00
#
_symmetry.space_group_name_H-M   'P 1'
#
loop_
_entity.id
_entity.type
_entity.pdbx_description
1 polymer ?
#
loop_
_entity_poly.entity_id
_entity_poly.type
_entity_poly.pdbx_seq_one_letter_code
_entity_poly.pdbx_strand_id
1 'polypeptide(L)'
;MSEYCPPFAHFFGFAGVAASVSWVSSCCCRTRLVQSKTYFWRDVAVGAAYGTSKAGIGITGLGTFRPELIMKSLIPVVMSGIIAVYGLVVAVLISNALDPKVPYPLFSGFIHLGAGLACGFTGLSAGYAIGIVGDSCVRAYVHESKVFVTMVLILIFAEVLGLYGLIVALIMHSKTQDASFSELCKAVVS
;
A
#
# COMPACT_ATOMS: atom_id res chain seq x y z
N MET A 1 13.09 34.68 4.97
CA MET A 1 12.81 33.32 4.46
C MET A 1 14.06 32.50 4.73
N SER A 2 13.97 31.51 5.61
CA SER A 2 15.12 30.71 6.02
C SER A 2 15.51 29.74 4.91
N GLU A 3 16.82 29.52 4.72
CA GLU A 3 17.38 28.58 3.73
C GLU A 3 16.85 27.15 3.90
N TYR A 4 16.36 26.83 5.10
CA TYR A 4 15.85 25.52 5.49
C TYR A 4 14.34 25.30 5.26
N CYS A 5 13.55 26.37 5.03
CA CYS A 5 12.09 26.30 4.86
C CYS A 5 11.61 27.08 3.62
N PRO A 6 11.86 26.54 2.42
CA PRO A 6 11.36 27.12 1.19
C PRO A 6 9.86 26.84 0.98
N PRO A 7 9.15 27.68 0.20
CA PRO A 7 7.71 27.53 -0.04
C PRO A 7 7.34 26.25 -0.81
N PHE A 8 8.30 25.61 -1.48
CA PHE A 8 8.07 24.34 -2.18
C PHE A 8 8.21 23.10 -1.29
N ALA A 9 8.51 23.23 0.01
CA ALA A 9 8.69 22.08 0.89
C ALA A 9 7.41 21.24 1.07
N HIS A 10 6.22 21.87 1.04
CA HIS A 10 4.93 21.18 1.12
C HIS A 10 4.67 20.24 -0.07
N PHE A 11 5.26 20.51 -1.24
CA PHE A 11 5.11 19.65 -2.42
C PHE A 11 5.58 18.22 -2.15
N PHE A 12 6.70 18.05 -1.45
CA PHE A 12 7.23 16.73 -1.11
C PHE A 12 6.37 15.99 -0.08
N GLY A 13 5.74 16.72 0.85
CA GLY A 13 4.78 16.17 1.78
C GLY A 13 3.54 15.60 1.08
N PHE A 14 2.93 16.37 0.18
CA PHE A 14 1.79 15.90 -0.62
C PHE A 14 2.17 14.79 -1.59
N ALA A 15 3.38 14.82 -2.16
CA ALA A 15 3.92 13.74 -2.98
C ALA A 15 4.06 12.43 -2.17
N GLY A 16 4.44 12.50 -0.88
CA GLY A 16 4.44 11.36 0.02
C GLY A 16 3.04 10.76 0.28
N VAL A 17 2.04 11.62 0.53
CA VAL A 17 0.63 11.19 0.65
C VAL A 17 0.17 10.50 -0.64
N ALA A 18 0.46 11.11 -1.80
CA ALA A 18 0.12 10.54 -3.09
C ALA A 18 0.81 9.19 -3.31
N ALA A 19 2.11 9.08 -3.04
CA ALA A 19 2.87 7.83 -3.20
C ALA A 19 2.38 6.68 -2.29
N SER A 20 1.82 7.01 -1.11
CA SER A 20 1.32 5.98 -0.19
C SER A 20 -0.02 5.35 -0.63
N VAL A 21 -0.86 6.08 -1.36
CA VAL A 21 -2.25 5.68 -1.70
C VAL A 21 -2.50 5.58 -3.20
N SER A 22 -1.63 6.15 -4.01
CA SER A 22 -1.93 6.82 -5.29
C SER A 22 -3.22 6.44 -6.02
N TRP A 23 -4.15 7.39 -5.92
CA TRP A 23 -4.97 7.95 -6.97
C TRP A 23 -5.68 6.99 -7.93
N VAL A 24 -6.84 6.50 -7.48
CA VAL A 24 -8.01 6.28 -8.35
C VAL A 24 -8.53 7.64 -8.80
N SER A 25 -7.79 8.37 -9.62
CA SER A 25 -8.44 9.32 -10.51
C SER A 25 -8.55 8.63 -11.86
N SER A 26 -9.78 8.17 -12.13
CA SER A 26 -10.28 7.75 -13.44
C SER A 26 -10.50 6.26 -13.75
N CYS A 27 -10.62 5.34 -12.78
CA CYS A 27 -11.07 3.97 -13.13
C CYS A 27 -11.92 3.24 -12.07
N CYS A 28 -12.97 3.87 -11.53
CA CYS A 28 -14.08 3.13 -10.91
C CYS A 28 -15.28 2.93 -11.86
N CYS A 29 -15.20 3.38 -13.13
CA CYS A 29 -16.30 3.30 -14.09
C CYS A 29 -16.00 2.54 -15.41
N ARG A 30 -14.97 1.66 -15.44
CA ARG A 30 -14.76 0.80 -16.62
C ARG A 30 -14.07 -0.54 -16.31
N THR A 31 -14.85 -1.49 -15.80
CA THR A 31 -14.54 -2.93 -15.86
C THR A 31 -14.61 -3.40 -17.31
N ARG A 32 -13.52 -3.22 -18.08
CA ARG A 32 -13.35 -3.99 -19.32
C ARG A 32 -11.88 -4.29 -19.64
N LEU A 33 -11.62 -5.60 -19.60
CA LEU A 33 -10.53 -6.40 -20.19
C LEU A 33 -9.14 -6.34 -19.54
N VAL A 34 -8.88 -7.46 -18.85
CA VAL A 34 -7.60 -8.00 -18.43
C VAL A 34 -6.57 -8.00 -19.57
N GLN A 35 -5.32 -7.66 -19.22
CA GLN A 35 -4.05 -7.82 -19.95
C GLN A 35 -3.80 -6.92 -21.17
N SER A 36 -3.03 -5.84 -20.99
CA SER A 36 -1.63 -5.78 -21.46
C SER A 36 -0.91 -4.51 -20.98
N LYS A 37 0.38 -4.63 -20.65
CA LYS A 37 1.33 -3.58 -20.21
C LYS A 37 1.09 -2.94 -18.83
N THR A 38 1.43 -3.68 -17.76
CA THR A 38 1.61 -3.15 -16.40
C THR A 38 3.09 -2.88 -16.09
N TYR A 39 3.68 -1.90 -16.77
CA TYR A 39 4.94 -1.29 -16.33
C TYR A 39 4.78 0.22 -16.51
N PHE A 40 4.78 1.00 -15.42
CA PHE A 40 5.79 2.06 -15.22
C PHE A 40 5.59 2.94 -13.95
N TRP A 41 4.41 3.06 -13.33
CA TRP A 41 4.26 3.71 -12.01
C TRP A 41 3.15 3.02 -11.23
N ARG A 42 3.45 2.46 -10.05
CA ARG A 42 2.69 1.31 -9.52
C ARG A 42 2.64 1.40 -7.99
N ASP A 43 1.47 1.74 -7.46
CA ASP A 43 1.22 2.01 -6.03
C ASP A 43 0.42 0.90 -5.33
N VAL A 44 0.20 1.01 -4.01
CA VAL A 44 -0.44 0.01 -3.14
C VAL A 44 -1.80 -0.46 -3.66
N ALA A 45 -2.64 0.46 -4.14
CA ALA A 45 -3.97 0.15 -4.67
C ALA A 45 -3.92 -0.79 -5.87
N VAL A 46 -2.88 -0.70 -6.70
CA VAL A 46 -2.65 -1.59 -7.85
C VAL A 46 -2.22 -2.97 -7.38
N GLY A 47 -1.40 -3.05 -6.31
CA GLY A 47 -1.05 -4.31 -5.65
C GLY A 47 -2.28 -5.06 -5.15
N ALA A 48 -3.16 -4.35 -4.42
CA ALA A 48 -4.41 -4.90 -3.91
C ALA A 48 -5.39 -5.29 -5.04
N ALA A 49 -5.52 -4.46 -6.08
CA ALA A 49 -6.36 -4.77 -7.24
C ALA A 49 -5.85 -5.99 -8.00
N TYR A 50 -4.53 -6.11 -8.20
CA TYR A 50 -3.93 -7.26 -8.86
C TYR A 50 -4.14 -8.55 -8.05
N GLY A 51 -3.87 -8.52 -6.74
CA GLY A 51 -4.09 -9.66 -5.84
C GLY A 51 -5.54 -10.15 -5.88
N THR A 52 -6.50 -9.21 -5.78
CA THR A 52 -7.93 -9.52 -5.85
C THR A 52 -8.35 -10.06 -7.21
N SER A 53 -7.86 -9.48 -8.31
CA SER A 53 -8.21 -9.93 -9.66
C SER A 53 -7.73 -11.36 -9.94
N LYS A 54 -6.49 -11.69 -9.56
CA LYS A 54 -5.91 -13.02 -9.74
C LYS A 54 -6.58 -14.07 -8.86
N ALA A 55 -6.77 -13.76 -7.57
CA ALA A 55 -7.50 -14.66 -6.67
C ALA A 55 -8.95 -14.87 -7.12
N GLY A 56 -9.63 -13.81 -7.60
CA GLY A 56 -11.01 -13.87 -8.08
C GLY A 56 -11.21 -14.77 -9.32
N ILE A 57 -10.24 -14.77 -10.25
CA ILE A 57 -10.25 -15.68 -11.41
C ILE A 57 -10.16 -17.14 -10.94
N GLY A 58 -9.25 -17.44 -10.00
CA GLY A 58 -9.12 -18.78 -9.41
C GLY A 58 -10.39 -19.24 -8.68
N ILE A 59 -11.01 -18.35 -7.89
CA ILE A 59 -12.24 -18.65 -7.13
C ILE A 59 -13.43 -18.91 -8.06
N THR A 60 -13.57 -18.11 -9.12
CA THR A 60 -14.66 -18.28 -10.09
C THR A 60 -14.51 -19.58 -10.88
N GLY A 61 -13.26 -19.96 -11.21
CA GLY A 61 -12.96 -21.27 -11.80
C GLY A 61 -13.36 -22.42 -10.88
N LEU A 62 -13.02 -22.34 -9.59
CA LEU A 62 -13.39 -23.33 -8.58
C LEU A 62 -14.92 -23.40 -8.35
N GLY A 63 -15.62 -22.26 -8.40
CA GLY A 63 -17.07 -22.19 -8.16
C GLY A 63 -17.93 -22.95 -9.16
N THR A 64 -17.43 -23.17 -10.38
CA THR A 64 -18.15 -23.97 -11.40
C THR A 64 -18.14 -25.47 -11.11
N PHE A 65 -17.17 -25.96 -10.34
CA PHE A 65 -17.05 -27.38 -10.00
C PHE A 65 -17.58 -27.68 -8.60
N ARG A 66 -17.22 -26.87 -7.60
CA ARG A 66 -17.60 -27.08 -6.19
C ARG A 66 -17.96 -25.76 -5.50
N PRO A 67 -19.23 -25.32 -5.59
CA PRO A 67 -19.65 -24.04 -5.02
C PRO A 67 -19.58 -23.99 -3.49
N GLU A 68 -19.64 -25.13 -2.82
CA GLU A 68 -19.55 -25.24 -1.35
C GLU A 68 -18.20 -24.75 -0.80
N LEU A 69 -17.15 -24.73 -1.62
CA LEU A 69 -15.80 -24.34 -1.23
C LEU A 69 -15.52 -22.83 -1.39
N ILE A 70 -16.42 -22.08 -2.05
CA ILE A 70 -16.21 -20.65 -2.38
C ILE A 70 -15.97 -19.82 -1.11
N MET A 71 -16.81 -20.00 -0.08
CA MET A 71 -16.73 -19.20 1.15
C MET A 71 -15.38 -19.36 1.88
N LYS A 72 -14.77 -20.55 1.82
CA LYS A 72 -13.46 -20.80 2.43
C LYS A 72 -12.32 -20.20 1.60
N SER A 73 -12.49 -20.12 0.27
CA SER A 73 -11.49 -19.58 -0.66
C SER A 73 -11.44 -18.04 -0.72
N LEU A 74 -12.24 -17.31 0.04
CA LEU A 74 -12.24 -15.83 0.06
C LEU A 74 -11.06 -15.21 0.83
N ILE A 75 -10.32 -16.00 1.61
CA ILE A 75 -9.20 -15.52 2.45
C ILE A 75 -8.14 -14.73 1.66
N PRO A 76 -7.65 -15.16 0.48
CA PRO A 76 -6.65 -14.41 -0.29
C PRO A 76 -7.17 -13.03 -0.75
N VAL A 77 -8.48 -12.91 -1.02
CA VAL A 77 -9.10 -11.64 -1.43
C VAL A 77 -9.10 -10.65 -0.25
N VAL A 78 -9.48 -11.14 0.94
CA VAL A 78 -9.47 -10.30 2.16
C VAL A 78 -8.05 -9.85 2.49
N MET A 79 -7.06 -10.74 2.41
CA MET A 79 -5.65 -10.40 2.68
C MET A 79 -5.10 -9.37 1.69
N SER A 80 -5.48 -9.44 0.41
CA SER A 80 -5.17 -8.40 -0.58
C SER A 80 -5.76 -7.03 -0.21
N GLY A 81 -6.95 -7.02 0.40
CA GLY A 81 -7.63 -5.81 0.86
C GLY A 81 -6.92 -5.10 2.02
N ILE A 82 -6.31 -5.85 2.94
CA ILE A 82 -5.62 -5.28 4.11
C ILE A 82 -4.41 -4.44 3.69
N ILE A 83 -3.72 -4.82 2.61
CA ILE A 83 -2.58 -4.06 2.07
C ILE A 83 -2.99 -2.63 1.69
N ALA A 84 -4.19 -2.44 1.12
CA ALA A 84 -4.70 -1.11 0.78
C ALA A 84 -4.91 -0.22 2.03
N VAL A 85 -5.27 -0.83 3.15
CA VAL A 85 -5.45 -0.11 4.43
C VAL A 85 -4.10 0.39 4.96
N TYR A 86 -3.00 -0.34 4.76
CA TYR A 86 -1.67 0.12 5.16
C TYR A 86 -1.26 1.42 4.47
N GLY A 87 -1.50 1.53 3.15
CA GLY A 87 -1.28 2.77 2.42
C GLY A 87 -2.17 3.93 2.91
N LEU A 88 -3.45 3.64 3.19
CA LEU A 88 -4.39 4.63 3.72
C LEU A 88 -3.96 5.19 5.08
N VAL A 89 -3.49 4.33 6.00
CA VAL A 89 -3.03 4.76 7.33
C VAL A 89 -1.85 5.72 7.21
N VAL A 90 -0.87 5.44 6.35
CA VAL A 90 0.28 6.34 6.14
C VAL A 90 -0.15 7.68 5.54
N ALA A 91 -1.06 7.69 4.57
CA ALA A 91 -1.59 8.93 4.00
C ALA A 91 -2.28 9.83 5.03
N VAL A 92 -3.10 9.23 5.90
CA VAL A 92 -3.81 9.98 6.94
C VAL A 92 -2.82 10.57 7.96
N LEU A 93 -1.79 9.83 8.36
CA LEU A 93 -0.78 10.34 9.29
C LEU A 93 0.01 11.52 8.70
N ILE A 94 0.44 11.42 7.44
CA ILE A 94 1.16 12.50 6.75
C ILE A 94 0.26 13.72 6.55
N SER A 95 -1.02 13.52 6.20
CA SER A 95 -1.97 14.62 5.99
C SER A 95 -2.25 15.41 7.25
N ASN A 96 -2.26 14.76 8.43
CA ASN A 96 -2.45 15.44 9.70
C ASN A 96 -1.22 16.27 10.13
N ALA A 97 -0.05 16.00 9.55
CA ALA A 97 1.18 16.75 9.85
C ALA A 97 1.44 17.92 8.89
N LEU A 98 0.57 18.14 7.89
CA LEU A 98 0.70 19.20 6.89
C LEU A 98 -0.21 20.39 7.21
N ASP A 99 0.37 21.44 7.78
CA ASP A 99 -0.30 22.72 8.00
C ASP A 99 0.28 23.83 7.12
N PRO A 100 -0.55 24.67 6.46
CA PRO A 100 -0.08 25.79 5.65
C PRO A 100 0.37 27.01 6.49
N LYS A 101 0.06 27.01 7.79
CA LYS A 101 0.37 28.12 8.71
C LYS A 101 1.71 27.96 9.44
N VAL A 102 2.24 26.73 9.49
CA VAL A 102 3.48 26.40 10.20
C VAL A 102 4.60 26.29 9.18
N PRO A 103 5.77 26.89 9.42
CA PRO A 103 6.88 26.80 8.48
C PRO A 103 7.44 25.38 8.48
N TYR A 104 7.42 24.75 7.29
CA TYR A 104 7.70 23.32 7.12
C TYR A 104 9.13 23.11 6.60
N PRO A 105 10.00 22.38 7.34
CA PRO A 105 11.38 22.18 6.93
C PRO A 105 11.49 21.17 5.78
N LEU A 106 12.39 21.45 4.84
CA LEU A 106 12.61 20.63 3.65
C LEU A 106 13.00 19.17 4.00
N PHE A 107 13.70 18.96 5.12
CA PHE A 107 14.01 17.64 5.66
C PHE A 107 12.75 16.80 5.96
N SER A 108 11.73 17.40 6.59
CA SER A 108 10.48 16.70 6.89
C SER A 108 9.75 16.28 5.61
N GLY A 109 9.80 17.13 4.57
CA GLY A 109 9.23 16.83 3.26
C GLY A 109 9.87 15.60 2.61
N PHE A 110 11.20 15.47 2.63
CA PHE A 110 11.88 14.30 2.07
C PHE A 110 11.62 13.03 2.88
N ILE A 111 11.52 13.12 4.22
CA ILE A 111 11.18 11.97 5.06
C ILE A 111 9.74 11.51 4.79
N HIS A 112 8.78 12.42 4.61
CA HIS A 112 7.40 12.08 4.28
C HIS A 112 7.29 11.46 2.87
N LEU A 113 8.06 11.93 1.89
CA LEU A 113 8.19 11.30 0.59
C LEU A 113 8.75 9.87 0.71
N GLY A 114 9.84 9.70 1.46
CA GLY A 114 10.48 8.40 1.69
C GLY A 114 9.56 7.40 2.39
N ALA A 115 8.80 7.86 3.39
CA ALA A 115 7.80 7.06 4.09
C ALA A 115 6.67 6.57 3.17
N GLY A 116 6.16 7.46 2.31
CA GLY A 116 5.13 7.10 1.33
C GLY A 116 5.64 6.07 0.30
N LEU A 117 6.84 6.29 -0.26
CA LEU A 117 7.43 5.39 -1.25
C LEU A 117 7.80 4.02 -0.68
N ALA A 118 8.36 3.97 0.54
CA ALA A 118 8.73 2.72 1.19
C ALA A 118 7.51 1.82 1.41
N CYS A 119 6.43 2.35 1.97
CA CYS A 119 5.18 1.59 2.15
C CYS A 119 4.50 1.26 0.81
N GLY A 120 4.62 2.16 -0.17
CA GLY A 120 4.07 1.99 -1.53
C GLY A 120 4.61 0.77 -2.26
N PHE A 121 5.94 0.69 -2.38
CA PHE A 121 6.61 -0.38 -3.13
C PHE A 121 6.53 -1.75 -2.42
N THR A 122 6.62 -1.79 -1.09
CA THR A 122 6.48 -3.05 -0.34
C THR A 122 5.07 -3.61 -0.44
N GLY A 123 4.04 -2.75 -0.34
CA GLY A 123 2.64 -3.15 -0.48
C GLY A 123 2.31 -3.70 -1.87
N LEU A 124 2.87 -3.11 -2.92
CA LEU A 124 2.77 -3.63 -4.28
C LEU A 124 3.37 -5.02 -4.42
N SER A 125 4.59 -5.22 -3.88
CA SER A 125 5.29 -6.50 -3.95
C SER A 125 4.51 -7.60 -3.23
N ALA A 126 4.01 -7.29 -2.02
CA ALA A 126 3.17 -8.18 -1.23
C ALA A 126 1.88 -8.57 -2.00
N GLY A 127 1.16 -7.58 -2.56
CA GLY A 127 -0.06 -7.84 -3.34
C GLY A 127 0.18 -8.66 -4.61
N TYR A 128 1.34 -8.49 -5.25
CA TYR A 128 1.74 -9.30 -6.40
C TYR A 128 1.99 -10.77 -6.01
N ALA A 129 2.72 -11.01 -4.91
CA ALA A 129 2.96 -12.34 -4.39
C ALA A 129 1.67 -13.05 -3.98
N ILE A 130 0.79 -12.36 -3.23
CA ILE A 130 -0.51 -12.88 -2.80
C ILE A 130 -1.38 -13.28 -4.02
N GLY A 131 -1.40 -12.48 -5.08
CA GLY A 131 -2.18 -12.78 -6.28
C GLY A 131 -1.77 -14.09 -6.97
N ILE A 132 -0.47 -14.32 -7.14
CA ILE A 132 0.05 -15.53 -7.83
C ILE A 132 -0.13 -16.77 -6.96
N VAL A 133 0.20 -16.66 -5.67
CA VAL A 133 0.01 -17.75 -4.71
C VAL A 133 -1.46 -18.08 -4.57
N GLY A 134 -2.33 -17.07 -4.45
CA GLY A 134 -3.78 -17.23 -4.32
C GLY A 134 -4.40 -17.99 -5.50
N ASP A 135 -4.08 -17.59 -6.74
CA ASP A 135 -4.60 -18.27 -7.95
C ASP A 135 -4.14 -19.74 -8.01
N SER A 136 -2.87 -19.99 -7.72
CA SER A 136 -2.30 -21.35 -7.76
C SER A 136 -2.85 -22.25 -6.66
N CYS A 137 -2.97 -21.72 -5.44
CA CYS A 137 -3.49 -22.46 -4.28
C CYS A 137 -4.98 -22.75 -4.40
N VAL A 138 -5.79 -21.81 -4.90
CA VAL A 138 -7.24 -22.05 -5.08
C VAL A 138 -7.48 -23.12 -6.15
N ARG A 139 -6.66 -23.18 -7.20
CA ARG A 139 -6.73 -24.26 -8.20
C ARG A 139 -6.33 -25.62 -7.62
N ALA A 140 -5.30 -25.67 -6.77
CA ALA A 140 -4.90 -26.89 -6.07
C ALA A 140 -5.95 -27.36 -5.04
N TYR A 141 -6.67 -26.42 -4.43
CA TYR A 141 -7.71 -26.69 -3.43
C TYR A 141 -8.91 -27.46 -3.99
N VAL A 142 -9.14 -27.40 -5.31
CA VAL A 142 -10.16 -28.24 -5.99
C VAL A 142 -9.84 -29.73 -5.84
N HIS A 143 -8.56 -30.11 -5.85
CA HIS A 143 -8.17 -31.52 -5.82
C HIS A 143 -8.16 -32.09 -4.40
N GLU A 144 -7.65 -31.35 -3.41
CA GLU A 144 -7.55 -31.80 -2.03
C GLU A 144 -7.83 -30.64 -1.06
N SER A 145 -8.76 -30.84 -0.12
CA SER A 145 -9.14 -29.81 0.84
C SER A 145 -8.14 -29.64 2.00
N LYS A 146 -7.21 -30.58 2.18
CA LYS A 146 -6.13 -30.50 3.18
C LYS A 146 -5.09 -29.41 2.88
N VAL A 147 -5.02 -28.94 1.63
CA VAL A 147 -4.06 -27.89 1.19
C VAL A 147 -4.44 -26.49 1.72
N PHE A 148 -5.61 -26.35 2.36
CA PHE A 148 -6.11 -25.09 2.92
C PHE A 148 -5.16 -24.46 3.95
N VAL A 149 -4.62 -25.25 4.87
CA VAL A 149 -3.73 -24.74 5.92
C VAL A 149 -2.42 -24.23 5.30
N THR A 150 -1.88 -24.95 4.32
CA THR A 150 -0.67 -24.56 3.59
C THR A 150 -0.88 -23.27 2.79
N MET A 151 -2.06 -23.10 2.16
CA MET A 151 -2.42 -21.86 1.47
C MET A 151 -2.35 -20.66 2.44
N VAL A 152 -2.98 -20.77 3.61
CA VAL A 152 -3.01 -19.67 4.59
C VAL A 152 -1.60 -19.34 5.10
N LEU A 153 -0.78 -20.36 5.40
CA LEU A 153 0.58 -20.16 5.91
C LEU A 153 1.47 -19.41 4.91
N ILE A 154 1.43 -19.75 3.62
CA ILE A 154 2.20 -19.05 2.60
C ILE A 154 1.72 -17.59 2.43
N LEU A 155 0.40 -17.37 2.48
CA LEU A 155 -0.19 -16.03 2.35
C LEU A 155 0.20 -15.09 3.50
N ILE A 156 0.31 -15.60 4.73
CA ILE A 156 0.76 -14.80 5.88
C ILE A 156 2.22 -14.34 5.68
N PHE A 157 3.11 -15.23 5.24
CA PHE A 157 4.51 -14.83 4.98
C PHE A 157 4.63 -13.77 3.87
N ALA A 158 3.76 -13.82 2.86
CA ALA A 158 3.71 -12.80 1.82
C ALA A 158 3.19 -11.44 2.34
N GLU A 159 2.23 -11.47 3.26
CA GLU A 159 1.59 -10.27 3.83
C GLU A 159 2.52 -9.51 4.79
N VAL A 160 3.34 -10.22 5.56
CA VAL A 160 4.34 -9.61 6.47
C VAL A 160 5.32 -8.68 5.73
N LEU A 161 5.59 -8.90 4.44
CA LEU A 161 6.39 -7.98 3.62
C LEU A 161 5.76 -6.58 3.51
N GLY A 162 4.43 -6.50 3.47
CA GLY A 162 3.68 -5.24 3.49
C GLY A 162 3.75 -4.56 4.86
N LEU A 163 3.61 -5.34 5.94
CA LEU A 163 3.72 -4.85 7.32
C LEU A 163 5.08 -4.22 7.61
N TYR A 164 6.18 -4.80 7.10
CA TYR A 164 7.50 -4.20 7.28
C TYR A 164 7.60 -2.79 6.69
N GLY A 165 6.98 -2.54 5.53
CA GLY A 165 6.96 -1.20 4.93
C GLY A 165 6.18 -0.19 5.78
N LEU A 166 5.07 -0.61 6.39
CA LEU A 166 4.30 0.24 7.30
C LEU A 166 5.12 0.63 8.55
N ILE A 167 5.79 -0.34 9.18
CA ILE A 167 6.60 -0.09 10.39
C ILE A 167 7.72 0.93 10.07
N VAL A 168 8.39 0.76 8.94
CA VAL A 168 9.46 1.68 8.50
C VAL A 168 8.91 3.09 8.23
N ALA A 169 7.74 3.21 7.60
CA ALA A 169 7.07 4.49 7.38
C ALA A 169 6.70 5.19 8.72
N LEU A 170 6.21 4.43 9.70
CA LEU A 170 5.87 4.98 11.03
C LEU A 170 7.10 5.49 11.79
N ILE A 171 8.20 4.74 11.79
CA ILE A 171 9.43 5.16 12.46
C ILE A 171 9.97 6.46 11.83
N MET A 172 9.93 6.55 10.49
CA MET A 172 10.32 7.77 9.78
C MET A 172 9.44 8.97 10.15
N HIS A 173 8.13 8.76 10.28
CA HIS A 173 7.19 9.81 10.68
C HIS A 173 7.41 10.28 12.13
N SER A 174 7.69 9.39 13.08
CA SER A 174 7.99 9.78 14.46
C SER A 174 9.25 10.67 14.55
N LYS A 175 10.26 10.43 13.69
CA LYS A 175 11.48 11.25 13.67
C LYS A 175 11.27 12.67 13.13
N THR A 176 10.21 12.93 12.38
CA THR A 176 9.92 14.31 11.93
C THR A 176 9.29 15.15 13.04
N GLN A 177 8.65 14.52 14.04
CA GLN A 177 8.11 15.19 15.22
C GLN A 177 9.20 15.60 16.22
N ASP A 178 10.24 14.77 16.36
CA ASP A 178 11.37 15.00 17.29
C ASP A 178 12.41 15.98 16.76
N ALA A 179 12.33 16.35 15.48
CA ALA A 179 13.33 17.21 14.86
C ALA A 179 13.23 18.64 15.42
N SER A 180 14.19 18.98 16.28
CA SER A 180 14.60 20.34 16.71
C SER A 180 14.81 21.34 15.56
N PHE A 181 14.73 20.88 14.31
CA PHE A 181 14.71 21.67 13.09
C PHE A 181 13.44 22.51 12.91
N SER A 182 12.30 22.08 13.45
CA SER A 182 11.06 22.88 13.45
C SER A 182 11.19 24.12 14.33
N GLU A 183 11.88 23.99 15.46
CA GLU A 183 12.26 25.10 16.36
C GLU A 183 13.24 26.07 15.68
N LEU A 184 14.27 25.56 14.99
CA LEU A 184 15.20 26.38 14.19
C LEU A 184 14.49 27.13 13.06
N CYS A 185 13.49 26.53 12.43
CA CYS A 185 12.73 27.19 11.37
C CYS A 185 11.78 28.27 11.92
N LYS A 186 11.19 28.07 13.10
CA LYS A 186 10.44 29.12 13.81
C LYS A 186 11.36 30.26 14.26
N ALA A 187 12.54 29.95 14.82
CA ALA A 187 13.50 30.92 15.35
C ALA A 187 14.16 31.81 14.29
N VAL A 188 14.22 31.38 13.02
CA VAL A 188 14.75 32.20 11.90
C VAL A 188 13.64 33.01 11.20
N VAL A 189 12.37 32.72 11.46
CA VAL A 189 11.20 33.43 10.88
C VAL A 189 10.69 34.55 11.79
N SER A 190 10.93 34.45 13.11
CA SER A 190 10.74 35.51 14.11
C SER A 190 11.90 36.49 14.16
#